data_AF-W6MDB5-F1
#
_entry.id   AF-W6MDB5-F1
#
_cell.length_a   1.000
_cell.length_b   1.000
_cell.length_c   1.000
_cell.angle_alpha   90.00
_cell.angle_beta   90.00
_cell.angle_gamma   90.00
#
_symmetry.space_group_name_H-M   'P 1'
#
loop_
_entity.id
_entity.type
_entity.pdbx_description
1 polymer ?
#
loop_
_entity_poly.entity_id
_entity_poly.type
_entity_poly.pdbx_seq_one_letter_code
_entity_poly.pdbx_strand_id
1 'polypeptide(L)'
;MTRCFLSPRGRALLWAGLTSLSLSAVQAQEAPQQAAIDALIKDLDYLISYAEELQNRYRKDRAPVRFNYSALLEQLRTTRARTADYLNESHTVVHTAPPPSVKTPLTRRR
;
A
#
# COMPACT_ATOMS: atom_id res chain seq x y z
N MET A 1 56.03 -13.24 53.46
CA MET A 1 54.96 -12.23 53.31
C MET A 1 55.43 -11.32 52.20
N THR A 2 54.83 -11.24 51.00
CA THR A 2 53.46 -10.81 50.71
C THR A 2 53.11 -11.27 49.27
N ARG A 3 51.92 -11.83 49.06
CA ARG A 3 51.43 -12.28 47.74
C ARG A 3 50.77 -11.09 47.02
N CYS A 4 51.16 -10.81 45.78
CA CYS A 4 50.43 -9.89 44.91
C CYS A 4 49.53 -10.68 43.94
N PHE A 5 48.27 -10.25 43.92
CA PHE A 5 47.13 -10.87 43.27
C PHE A 5 47.18 -10.77 41.75
N LEU A 6 46.85 -11.89 41.10
CA LEU A 6 46.56 -12.03 39.68
C LEU A 6 45.12 -11.49 39.43
N SER A 7 44.97 -10.53 38.53
CA SER A 7 43.66 -10.06 38.03
C SER A 7 43.54 -10.39 36.54
N PRO A 8 42.62 -11.27 36.12
CA PRO A 8 42.29 -11.44 34.71
C PRO A 8 41.10 -10.53 34.38
N ARG A 9 41.37 -9.36 33.82
CA ARG A 9 40.32 -8.52 33.23
C ARG A 9 39.82 -9.16 31.93
N GLY A 10 38.69 -9.86 32.06
CA GLY A 10 37.53 -9.84 31.17
C GLY A 10 37.76 -9.90 29.66
N ARG A 11 37.68 -11.12 29.11
CA ARG A 11 37.21 -11.37 27.73
C ARG A 11 35.68 -11.51 27.77
N ALA A 12 34.97 -10.69 27.00
CA ALA A 12 33.67 -11.01 26.40
C ALA A 12 33.36 -9.92 25.36
N LEU A 13 33.73 -10.11 24.08
CA LEU A 13 32.78 -10.53 23.03
C LEU A 13 31.51 -9.66 23.00
N LEU A 14 31.64 -8.47 22.42
CA LEU A 14 30.50 -7.70 21.89
C LEU A 14 30.42 -7.93 20.38
N TRP A 15 29.82 -9.07 20.00
CA TRP A 15 29.29 -9.32 18.66
C TRP A 15 27.81 -9.63 18.85
N ALA A 16 26.99 -8.58 19.01
CA ALA A 16 25.54 -8.69 18.98
C ALA A 16 24.96 -7.36 18.51
N GLY A 17 24.86 -7.22 17.19
CA GLY A 17 24.25 -6.08 16.54
C GLY A 17 23.84 -6.41 15.12
N LEU A 18 23.35 -7.62 14.89
CA LEU A 18 22.75 -8.01 13.61
C LEU A 18 21.28 -7.56 13.59
N THR A 19 20.95 -6.80 12.55
CA THR A 19 19.68 -6.83 11.79
C THR A 19 18.40 -6.40 12.50
N SER A 20 18.14 -5.10 12.53
CA SER A 20 16.77 -4.57 12.60
C SER A 20 16.65 -3.19 11.96
N LEU A 21 16.99 -3.07 10.66
CA LEU A 21 16.85 -1.85 9.87
C LEU A 21 16.39 -2.21 8.44
N SER A 22 15.19 -2.77 8.31
CA SER A 22 14.61 -3.04 6.97
C SER A 22 13.08 -2.97 6.96
N LEU A 23 12.47 -2.07 7.76
CA LEU A 23 11.02 -1.82 7.68
C LEU A 23 10.65 -0.51 6.95
N SER A 24 11.60 0.39 6.72
CA SER A 24 11.31 1.71 6.12
C SER A 24 11.32 1.75 4.59
N ALA A 25 11.88 0.75 3.91
CA ALA A 25 11.97 0.75 2.45
C ALA A 25 10.64 0.38 1.77
N VAL A 26 9.80 -0.43 2.42
CA VAL A 26 8.49 -0.84 1.88
C VAL A 26 7.51 0.33 1.86
N GLN A 27 7.46 1.12 2.95
CA GLN A 27 6.56 2.28 3.06
C GLN A 27 6.93 3.44 2.13
N ALA A 28 8.22 3.62 1.81
CA ALA A 28 8.66 4.70 0.91
C ALA A 28 8.30 4.46 -0.56
N GLN A 29 8.11 3.19 -0.96
CA GLN A 29 7.78 2.81 -2.34
C GLN A 29 6.26 2.80 -2.60
N GLU A 30 5.44 2.65 -1.56
CA GLU A 30 3.96 2.69 -1.66
C GLU A 30 3.45 4.09 -2.03
N ALA A 31 4.02 5.15 -1.45
CA ALA A 31 3.62 6.54 -1.71
C ALA A 31 3.68 6.98 -3.20
N PRO A 32 4.77 6.74 -3.97
CA PRO A 32 4.81 7.10 -5.39
C PRO A 32 3.87 6.26 -6.26
N GLN A 33 3.64 4.99 -5.92
CA GLN A 33 2.72 4.12 -6.65
C GLN A 33 1.26 4.57 -6.42
N GLN A 34 0.90 4.90 -5.18
CA GLN A 34 -0.41 5.44 -4.81
C GLN A 34 -0.73 6.71 -5.60
N ALA A 35 0.22 7.65 -5.65
CA ALA A 35 0.08 8.88 -6.42
C ALA A 35 -0.05 8.63 -7.93
N ALA A 36 0.65 7.62 -8.47
CA ALA A 36 0.52 7.23 -9.88
C ALA A 36 -0.85 6.62 -10.19
N ILE A 37 -1.40 5.81 -9.27
CA ILE A 37 -2.75 5.23 -9.40
C ILE A 37 -3.82 6.34 -9.31
N ASP A 38 -3.66 7.30 -8.41
CA ASP A 38 -4.54 8.47 -8.33
C ASP A 38 -4.52 9.31 -9.61
N ALA A 39 -3.34 9.49 -10.20
CA ALA A 39 -3.20 10.16 -11.50
C ALA A 39 -3.92 9.38 -12.60
N LEU A 40 -3.79 8.05 -12.62
CA LEU A 40 -4.49 7.19 -13.59
C LEU A 40 -6.02 7.31 -13.45
N ILE A 41 -6.55 7.38 -12.22
CA ILE A 41 -8.00 7.57 -12.01
C ILE A 41 -8.46 8.90 -12.60
N LYS A 42 -7.69 9.99 -12.43
CA LYS A 42 -8.00 11.30 -13.02
C LYS A 42 -7.98 11.27 -14.55
N ASP A 43 -7.01 10.57 -15.13
CA ASP A 43 -6.94 10.38 -16.58
C ASP A 43 -8.15 9.60 -17.11
N LEU A 44 -8.59 8.56 -16.38
CA LEU A 44 -9.80 7.82 -16.71
C LEU A 44 -11.06 8.70 -16.62
N ASP A 45 -11.16 9.56 -15.60
CA ASP A 45 -12.25 10.53 -15.48
C ASP A 45 -12.29 11.52 -16.65
N TYR A 46 -11.12 11.99 -17.08
CA TYR A 46 -11.00 12.82 -18.28
C TYR A 46 -11.45 12.07 -19.53
N LEU A 47 -10.99 10.82 -19.74
CA LEU A 47 -11.37 10.02 -20.91
C LEU A 47 -12.86 9.69 -20.96
N ILE A 48 -13.49 9.43 -19.80
CA ILE A 48 -14.94 9.24 -19.71
C ILE A 48 -15.66 10.51 -20.17
N SER A 49 -15.27 11.66 -19.61
CA SER A 49 -15.88 12.96 -19.94
C SER A 49 -15.73 13.28 -21.43
N TYR A 50 -14.53 13.07 -21.98
CA TYR A 50 -14.25 13.31 -23.39
C TYR A 50 -15.04 12.35 -24.31
N ALA A 51 -15.15 11.07 -23.94
CA ALA A 51 -15.95 10.11 -24.69
C ALA A 51 -17.45 10.44 -24.67
N GLU A 52 -17.99 10.98 -23.57
CA GLU A 52 -19.36 11.48 -23.47
C GLU A 52 -19.58 12.68 -24.41
N GLU A 53 -18.63 13.62 -24.45
CA GLU A 53 -18.67 14.74 -25.40
C GLU A 53 -18.65 14.28 -26.86
N LEU A 54 -17.79 13.32 -27.20
CA LEU A 54 -17.74 12.76 -28.55
C LEU A 54 -19.05 12.04 -28.90
N GLN A 55 -19.60 11.23 -28.00
CA GLN A 55 -20.89 10.57 -28.20
C GLN A 55 -21.99 11.60 -28.50
N ASN A 56 -22.02 12.70 -27.77
CA ASN A 56 -22.98 13.79 -27.98
C ASN A 56 -22.75 14.49 -29.32
N ARG A 57 -21.49 14.83 -29.64
CA ARG A 57 -21.10 15.50 -30.89
C ARG A 57 -21.49 14.68 -32.13
N TYR A 58 -21.28 13.37 -32.08
CA TYR A 58 -21.55 12.46 -33.19
C TYR A 58 -22.88 11.71 -33.07
N ARG A 59 -23.78 12.16 -32.18
CA ARG A 59 -25.09 11.51 -31.96
C ARG A 59 -25.94 11.43 -33.23
N LYS A 60 -25.83 12.45 -34.09
CA LYS A 60 -26.56 12.58 -35.35
C LYS A 60 -25.74 12.18 -36.59
N ASP A 61 -24.57 11.58 -36.39
CA ASP A 61 -23.75 11.09 -37.50
C ASP A 61 -24.50 10.02 -38.29
N ARG A 62 -24.51 10.17 -39.62
CA ARG A 62 -25.17 9.28 -40.59
C ARG A 62 -24.18 8.37 -41.31
N ALA A 63 -22.94 8.27 -40.82
CA ALA A 63 -21.97 7.32 -41.33
C ALA A 63 -22.53 5.88 -41.32
N PRO A 64 -22.25 5.07 -42.36
CA PRO A 64 -22.74 3.70 -42.48
C PRO A 64 -22.21 2.77 -41.38
N VAL A 65 -21.06 3.09 -40.79
CA VAL A 65 -20.49 2.43 -39.63
C VAL A 65 -20.31 3.47 -38.54
N ARG A 66 -20.83 3.19 -37.34
CA ARG A 66 -20.79 4.09 -36.19
C ARG A 66 -19.89 3.53 -35.10
N PHE A 67 -19.09 4.39 -34.49
CA PHE A 67 -18.31 4.02 -33.32
C PHE A 67 -19.24 3.76 -32.12
N ASN A 68 -19.00 2.67 -31.39
CA ASN A 68 -19.80 2.27 -30.23
C ASN A 68 -19.32 2.97 -28.95
N TYR A 69 -19.71 4.25 -28.80
CA TYR A 69 -19.36 5.04 -27.62
C TYR A 69 -19.92 4.45 -26.31
N SER A 70 -21.07 3.78 -26.33
CA SER A 70 -21.64 3.19 -25.12
C SER A 70 -20.78 2.05 -24.57
N ALA A 71 -20.27 1.17 -25.43
CA ALA A 71 -19.37 0.10 -25.02
C ALA A 71 -18.03 0.64 -24.48
N LEU A 72 -17.48 1.67 -25.15
CA LEU A 72 -16.27 2.35 -24.66
C LEU A 72 -16.50 2.94 -23.26
N LEU A 73 -17.59 3.67 -23.06
CA LEU A 73 -17.91 4.31 -21.78
C LEU A 73 -18.10 3.27 -20.66
N GLU A 74 -18.77 2.15 -20.95
CA GLU A 74 -18.93 1.05 -19.99
C GLU A 74 -17.58 0.46 -19.58
N GLN A 75 -16.69 0.22 -20.55
CA GLN A 75 -15.35 -0.30 -20.28
C GLN A 75 -14.52 0.70 -19.46
N LEU A 76 -14.55 1.99 -19.80
CA LEU A 76 -13.82 3.03 -19.06
C LEU A 76 -14.32 3.14 -17.61
N ARG A 77 -15.63 3.17 -17.39
CA ARG A 77 -16.23 3.22 -16.05
C ARG A 77 -15.89 1.98 -15.22
N THR A 78 -15.94 0.80 -15.83
CA THR A 78 -15.55 -0.46 -15.19
C THR A 78 -14.07 -0.45 -14.79
N THR A 79 -13.21 0.03 -15.69
CA THR A 79 -11.76 0.13 -15.44
C THR A 79 -11.49 1.09 -14.30
N ARG A 80 -12.10 2.29 -14.33
CA ARG A 80 -12.00 3.29 -13.28
C ARG A 80 -12.42 2.75 -11.91
N ALA A 81 -13.55 2.06 -11.84
CA ALA A 81 -14.04 1.45 -10.60
C ALA A 81 -13.02 0.45 -10.04
N ARG A 82 -12.55 -0.49 -10.86
CA ARG A 82 -11.56 -1.51 -10.44
C ARG A 82 -10.23 -0.90 -9.99
N THR A 83 -9.77 0.15 -10.67
CA THR A 83 -8.55 0.87 -10.27
C THR A 83 -8.71 1.55 -8.92
N ALA A 84 -9.87 2.16 -8.64
CA ALA A 84 -10.18 2.74 -7.34
C ALA A 84 -10.31 1.67 -6.24
N ASP A 85 -10.91 0.53 -6.55
CA ASP A 85 -11.04 -0.59 -5.60
C ASP A 85 -9.67 -1.13 -5.17
N TYR A 86 -8.72 -1.26 -6.12
CA TYR A 86 -7.34 -1.66 -5.80
C TYR A 86 -6.65 -0.71 -4.82
N LEU A 87 -6.92 0.61 -4.93
CA LEU A 87 -6.39 1.61 -4.01
C LEU A 87 -6.98 1.45 -2.60
N ASN A 88 -8.27 1.12 -2.50
CA ASN A 88 -8.95 0.91 -1.22
C ASN A 88 -8.54 -0.42 -0.55
N GLU A 89 -8.34 -1.48 -1.35
CA GLU A 89 -7.82 -2.77 -0.86
C GLU A 89 -6.42 -2.60 -0.25
N SER A 90 -5.56 -1.80 -0.85
CA SER A 90 -4.24 -1.48 -0.31
C SER A 90 -4.28 -0.65 0.98
N HIS A 91 -5.39 0.03 1.30
CA HIS A 91 -5.58 0.68 2.61
C HIS A 91 -6.03 -0.30 3.69
N THR A 92 -6.58 -1.45 3.31
CA THR A 92 -7.08 -2.49 4.22
C THR A 92 -5.96 -3.49 4.56
N VAL A 93 -4.76 -3.00 4.88
CA VAL A 93 -3.70 -3.87 5.40
C VAL A 93 -4.05 -4.28 6.83
N VAL A 94 -4.30 -5.57 7.00
CA VAL A 94 -4.58 -6.24 8.27
C VAL A 94 -3.44 -6.01 9.26
N HIS A 95 -3.73 -5.48 10.45
CA HIS A 95 -2.77 -5.47 11.56
C HIS A 95 -2.36 -6.92 11.92
N THR A 96 -1.12 -7.29 11.59
CA THR A 96 -0.59 -8.65 11.82
C THR A 96 -0.13 -8.92 13.25
N ALA A 97 -0.10 -7.89 14.11
CA ALA A 97 0.24 -8.06 15.52
C ALA A 97 -1.04 -8.08 16.36
N PRO A 98 -1.37 -9.20 17.03
CA PRO A 98 -2.42 -9.19 18.04
C PRO A 98 -2.08 -8.17 19.14
N PRO A 99 -3.08 -7.49 19.73
CA PRO A 99 -2.83 -6.56 20.82
C PRO A 99 -2.07 -7.28 21.93
N PRO A 100 -1.10 -6.62 22.60
CA PRO A 100 -0.26 -7.24 23.60
C PRO A 100 -1.12 -7.90 24.68
N SER A 101 -0.81 -9.15 25.00
CA SER A 101 -1.54 -9.88 26.03
C SER A 101 -1.42 -9.15 27.37
N VAL A 102 -2.57 -8.88 28.00
CA VAL A 102 -2.62 -8.29 29.34
C VAL A 102 -2.00 -9.27 30.31
N LYS A 103 -0.79 -8.98 30.79
CA LYS A 103 -0.09 -9.77 31.80
C LYS A 103 -0.67 -9.47 33.19
N THR A 104 -1.91 -9.88 33.45
CA THR A 104 -2.42 -9.92 34.82
C THR A 104 -2.02 -11.26 35.44
N PRO A 105 -1.18 -11.29 36.50
CA PRO A 105 -0.86 -12.54 37.18
C PRO A 105 -2.11 -13.09 37.88
N LEU A 106 -2.52 -14.31 37.53
CA LEU A 106 -3.67 -15.01 38.12
C LEU A 106 -3.39 -15.58 39.52
N THR A 107 -2.20 -15.36 40.08
CA THR A 107 -1.83 -15.83 41.42
C THR A 107 -2.17 -14.81 42.48
N ARG A 108 -3.44 -14.78 42.90
CA ARG A 108 -3.81 -14.34 44.25
C ARG A 108 -3.95 -15.58 45.13
N ARG A 109 -2.85 -16.00 45.76
CA ARG A 109 -2.90 -17.03 46.80
C ARG A 109 -3.24 -16.33 48.13
N ARG A 110 -4.40 -16.63 48.69
CA ARG A 110 -4.85 -16.17 50.00
C ARG A 110 -4.21 -17.02 51.10
#